data_AF-A0A9X2KAK4-F1
#
_entry.id   AF-A0A9X2KAK4-F1
#
_cell.length_a   1.000
_cell.length_b   1.000
_cell.length_c   1.000
_cell.angle_alpha   90.00
_cell.angle_beta   90.00
_cell.angle_gamma   90.00
#
_symmetry.space_group_name_H-M   'P 1'
#
loop_
_entity.id
_entity.type
_entity.pdbx_description
1 polymer ?
#
loop_
_entity_poly.entity_id
_entity_poly.type
_entity_poly.pdbx_seq_one_letter_code
_entity_poly.pdbx_strand_id
1 'polypeptide(L)'
;MRKTRIATLLVLMLASAGFGAGPAFADSASDPGPGNTLGSAIPASVVSENDPTLTHQYDIYINNIVGGAIDKVVGSVHTRAGNVLRPVTAVTAADAGFWATKYDKALDGTRSVLVANSVYALHVKVGPDSAYDPADPQAWTARIFTVRPKEFHANSGGTYSASTLYTDIAGGSQIFGGYSSPPSGSSVKYLAGGTWKPITEYYSDGNWAKPVPGHLLFSVYKPTTENGTIDYIEFENWAAGDTVAGVTKAQNGRILLHYPALAPVHIADVLQRVAGTGRFHGTEFAKVGQLTTNHPGAITISTSPRVGWVNYNTQSDLLGGFQIVPANHAKFLHHQLGQQAFFGRTQWLIVGPAGSSSAMLTDPRYLIGSQLSYSPGWEGIAPLFGGYLRTTMVAGDTANSTYAEVSTDFGVTWNAMPSISGTTELPTSPAANWTNIRVHIGG
;
A
#
# COMPACT_ATOMS: atom_id res chain seq x y z
N MET A 1 33.75 -72.01 6.58
CA MET A 1 33.08 -71.41 7.75
C MET A 1 33.96 -70.30 8.30
N ARG A 2 33.69 -69.04 7.92
CA ARG A 2 34.39 -67.84 8.42
C ARG A 2 33.35 -66.90 9.00
N LYS A 3 33.52 -66.47 10.24
CA LYS A 3 32.78 -65.34 10.83
C LYS A 3 33.80 -64.30 11.30
N THR A 4 33.83 -63.19 10.60
CA THR A 4 34.55 -61.96 10.97
C THR A 4 33.54 -61.06 11.69
N ARG A 5 33.92 -60.50 12.85
CA ARG A 5 33.13 -59.51 13.60
C ARG A 5 33.40 -58.12 13.03
N ILE A 6 32.35 -57.35 12.77
CA ILE A 6 32.42 -55.90 12.52
C ILE A 6 31.50 -55.22 13.53
N ALA A 7 32.05 -54.25 14.27
CA ALA A 7 31.36 -53.38 15.18
C ALA A 7 30.50 -52.36 14.39
N THR A 8 29.25 -52.15 14.79
CA THR A 8 28.37 -51.12 14.22
C THR A 8 28.14 -50.04 15.26
N LEU A 9 28.47 -48.81 14.85
CA LEU A 9 28.32 -47.55 15.56
C LEU A 9 26.83 -47.16 15.61
N LEU A 10 26.33 -46.80 16.79
CA LEU A 10 24.96 -46.35 17.01
C LEU A 10 24.85 -44.86 16.66
N VAL A 11 24.10 -44.50 15.61
CA VAL A 11 23.74 -43.11 15.30
C VAL A 11 22.29 -42.87 15.69
N LEU A 12 22.09 -41.90 16.58
CA LEU A 12 20.82 -41.42 17.10
C LEU A 12 20.07 -40.67 15.97
N MET A 13 18.92 -41.18 15.52
CA MET A 13 18.02 -40.46 14.61
C MET A 13 17.16 -39.49 15.42
N LEU A 14 17.36 -38.18 15.21
CA LEU A 14 16.37 -37.16 15.56
C LEU A 14 15.23 -37.21 14.55
N ALA A 15 14.00 -37.40 15.05
CA ALA A 15 12.78 -37.23 14.30
C ALA A 15 12.61 -35.76 13.91
N SER A 16 12.64 -35.47 12.61
CA SER A 16 12.18 -34.20 12.07
C SER A 16 10.65 -34.23 12.01
N ALA A 17 10.00 -33.35 12.77
CA ALA A 17 8.59 -33.07 12.62
C ALA A 17 8.36 -32.44 11.23
N GLY A 18 7.58 -33.10 10.39
CA GLY A 18 7.23 -32.60 9.07
C GLY A 18 6.38 -31.34 9.17
N PHE A 19 6.87 -30.24 8.61
CA PHE A 19 6.04 -29.09 8.28
C PHE A 19 5.10 -29.51 7.14
N GLY A 20 3.79 -29.52 7.42
CA GLY A 20 2.78 -29.71 6.39
C GLY A 20 2.91 -28.61 5.33
N ALA A 21 2.96 -29.02 4.07
CA ALA A 21 2.94 -28.11 2.93
C ALA A 21 1.64 -27.30 2.96
N GLY A 22 1.74 -25.98 3.02
CA GLY A 22 0.63 -25.07 2.74
C GLY A 22 0.16 -25.23 1.28
N PRO A 23 -1.04 -24.74 0.93
CA PRO A 23 -1.58 -24.87 -0.42
C PRO A 23 -0.64 -24.21 -1.43
N ALA A 24 -0.37 -24.92 -2.52
CA ALA A 24 0.44 -24.44 -3.63
C ALA A 24 -0.30 -23.31 -4.37
N PHE A 25 0.25 -22.10 -4.34
CA PHE A 25 -0.18 -21.00 -5.20
C PHE A 25 0.39 -21.26 -6.61
N ALA A 26 -0.46 -21.67 -7.55
CA ALA A 26 -0.11 -21.72 -8.97
C ALA A 26 -0.67 -20.46 -9.65
N ASP A 27 0.20 -19.65 -10.23
CA ASP A 27 -0.19 -18.45 -10.98
C ASP A 27 -0.81 -18.85 -12.33
N SER A 28 -1.99 -18.31 -12.65
CA SER A 28 -2.62 -18.52 -13.96
C SER A 28 -2.06 -17.56 -15.00
N ALA A 29 -1.64 -18.08 -16.16
CA ALA A 29 -1.14 -17.31 -17.29
C ALA A 29 -2.20 -16.47 -18.03
N SER A 30 -3.47 -16.49 -17.59
CA SER A 30 -4.57 -15.74 -18.17
C SER A 30 -4.91 -14.52 -17.29
N ASP A 31 -4.82 -13.31 -17.86
CA ASP A 31 -5.28 -12.06 -17.24
C ASP A 31 -6.80 -12.17 -17.01
N PRO A 32 -7.28 -12.25 -15.75
CA PRO A 32 -8.64 -12.73 -15.46
C PRO A 32 -9.76 -11.71 -15.73
N GLY A 33 -9.47 -10.57 -16.37
CA GLY A 33 -10.43 -9.49 -16.59
C GLY A 33 -10.25 -8.33 -15.59
N PRO A 34 -11.33 -7.61 -15.19
CA PRO A 34 -11.24 -6.56 -14.17
C PRO A 34 -10.61 -7.09 -12.87
N GLY A 35 -9.88 -6.22 -12.18
CA GLY A 35 -9.09 -6.53 -10.98
C GLY A 35 -7.87 -5.63 -10.87
N ASN A 36 -7.15 -5.67 -9.77
CA ASN A 36 -6.01 -4.80 -9.50
C ASN A 36 -4.65 -5.51 -9.44
N THR A 37 -4.58 -6.82 -9.80
CA THR A 37 -3.34 -7.59 -9.73
C THR A 37 -2.92 -8.30 -11.02
N LEU A 38 -1.61 -8.39 -11.24
CA LEU A 38 -1.00 -9.14 -12.35
C LEU A 38 -0.37 -10.44 -11.83
N GLY A 39 -0.74 -11.57 -12.44
CA GLY A 39 -0.02 -12.83 -12.31
C GLY A 39 -0.10 -13.47 -10.92
N SER A 40 -1.21 -13.31 -10.18
CA SER A 40 -1.41 -14.00 -8.91
C SER A 40 -2.86 -14.43 -8.70
N ALA A 41 -3.04 -15.60 -8.07
CA ALA A 41 -4.36 -16.09 -7.70
C ALA A 41 -5.00 -15.17 -6.64
N ILE A 42 -6.22 -14.71 -6.91
CA ILE A 42 -7.03 -13.95 -5.96
C ILE A 42 -7.63 -14.93 -4.94
N PRO A 43 -7.42 -14.74 -3.62
CA PRO A 43 -8.03 -15.61 -2.61
C PRO A 43 -9.55 -15.55 -2.65
N ALA A 44 -10.21 -16.69 -2.44
CA ALA A 44 -11.68 -16.81 -2.48
C ALA A 44 -12.39 -15.81 -1.54
N SER A 45 -11.77 -15.47 -0.41
CA SER A 45 -12.30 -14.53 0.58
C SER A 45 -12.34 -13.07 0.11
N VAL A 46 -11.71 -12.74 -1.01
CA VAL A 46 -11.65 -11.37 -1.56
C VAL A 46 -11.98 -11.27 -3.04
N VAL A 47 -12.59 -12.31 -3.63
CA VAL A 47 -12.94 -12.30 -5.07
C VAL A 47 -13.86 -11.13 -5.38
N SER A 48 -14.89 -10.90 -4.57
CA SER A 48 -15.88 -9.84 -4.80
C SER A 48 -15.23 -8.44 -4.73
N GLU A 49 -14.20 -8.25 -3.91
CA GLU A 49 -13.47 -6.98 -3.79
C GLU A 49 -12.53 -6.72 -4.97
N ASN A 50 -12.10 -7.78 -5.66
CA ASN A 50 -11.21 -7.73 -6.81
C ASN A 50 -11.97 -7.86 -8.15
N ASP A 51 -13.27 -8.14 -8.13
CA ASP A 51 -14.19 -7.99 -9.26
C ASP A 51 -15.44 -7.15 -8.86
N PRO A 52 -15.23 -5.87 -8.46
CA PRO A 52 -16.33 -5.05 -7.98
C PRO A 52 -17.10 -4.39 -9.13
N THR A 53 -18.36 -4.03 -8.87
CA THR A 53 -19.06 -3.04 -9.69
C THR A 53 -18.46 -1.66 -9.43
N LEU A 54 -18.02 -0.98 -10.49
CA LEU A 54 -17.41 0.35 -10.40
C LEU A 54 -18.41 1.46 -10.70
N THR A 55 -18.62 2.35 -9.73
CA THR A 55 -19.37 3.59 -9.93
C THR A 55 -18.38 4.74 -10.10
N HIS A 56 -18.39 5.42 -11.25
CA HIS A 56 -17.59 6.63 -11.46
C HIS A 56 -18.03 7.72 -10.49
N GLN A 57 -17.08 8.31 -9.76
CA GLN A 57 -17.37 9.41 -8.83
C GLN A 57 -17.00 10.77 -9.44
N TYR A 58 -15.78 10.88 -9.95
CA TYR A 58 -15.23 12.09 -10.54
C TYR A 58 -13.94 11.77 -11.29
N ASP A 59 -13.47 12.73 -12.08
CA ASP A 59 -12.12 12.72 -12.62
C ASP A 59 -11.27 13.84 -11.99
N ILE A 60 -9.94 13.67 -12.04
CA ILE A 60 -8.99 14.75 -11.79
C ILE A 60 -8.32 15.07 -13.12
N TYR A 61 -8.59 16.25 -13.66
CA TYR A 61 -7.98 16.74 -14.88
C TYR A 61 -6.74 17.57 -14.55
N ILE A 62 -5.65 17.32 -15.25
CA ILE A 62 -4.41 18.10 -15.17
C ILE A 62 -3.99 18.56 -16.57
N ASN A 63 -3.87 19.88 -16.74
CA ASN A 63 -3.17 20.48 -17.87
C ASN A 63 -1.68 20.65 -17.51
N ASN A 64 -0.84 19.73 -17.97
CA ASN A 64 0.58 19.62 -17.67
C ASN A 64 1.43 20.68 -18.41
N ILE A 65 1.16 21.95 -18.11
CA ILE A 65 1.91 23.13 -18.56
C ILE A 65 2.05 24.11 -17.39
N VAL A 66 3.01 25.04 -17.43
CA VAL A 66 3.10 26.09 -16.41
C VAL A 66 1.81 26.90 -16.34
N GLY A 67 1.23 27.07 -15.15
CA GLY A 67 -0.05 27.72 -14.93
C GLY A 67 -1.27 26.89 -15.36
N GLY A 68 -1.05 25.66 -15.82
CA GLY A 68 -2.13 24.77 -16.25
C GLY A 68 -3.04 24.36 -15.11
N ALA A 69 -4.33 24.19 -15.43
CA ALA A 69 -5.37 23.82 -14.49
C ALA A 69 -5.19 22.43 -13.87
N ILE A 70 -5.54 22.32 -12.59
CA ILE A 70 -5.81 21.06 -11.92
C ILE A 70 -7.25 21.16 -11.40
N ASP A 71 -8.16 20.38 -11.99
CA ASP A 71 -9.59 20.44 -11.69
C ASP A 71 -10.10 19.08 -11.20
N LYS A 72 -11.04 19.10 -10.24
CA LYS A 72 -11.98 17.99 -10.01
C LYS A 72 -13.12 18.14 -11.01
N VAL A 73 -13.41 17.08 -11.76
CA VAL A 73 -14.43 17.06 -12.81
C VAL A 73 -15.55 16.10 -12.41
N VAL A 74 -16.78 16.61 -12.30
CA VAL A 74 -17.99 15.81 -12.05
C VAL A 74 -18.95 16.06 -13.21
N GLY A 75 -19.12 15.07 -14.09
CA GLY A 75 -19.84 15.27 -15.35
C GLY A 75 -19.16 16.36 -16.19
N SER A 76 -19.88 17.44 -16.49
CA SER A 76 -19.33 18.61 -17.21
C SER A 76 -18.82 19.73 -16.30
N VAL A 77 -18.94 19.59 -14.98
CA VAL A 77 -18.59 20.63 -14.01
C VAL A 77 -17.13 20.50 -13.61
N HIS A 78 -16.35 21.55 -13.88
CA HIS A 78 -14.96 21.68 -13.46
C HIS A 78 -14.88 22.53 -12.18
N THR A 79 -14.35 21.95 -11.11
CA THR A 79 -14.03 22.68 -9.87
C THR A 79 -12.52 22.78 -9.71
N ARG A 80 -11.99 24.00 -9.70
CA ARG A 80 -10.55 24.26 -9.59
C ARG A 80 -10.02 23.75 -8.25
N ALA A 81 -9.06 22.83 -8.31
CA ALA A 81 -8.32 22.33 -7.14
C ALA A 81 -6.96 23.04 -6.97
N GLY A 82 -6.33 23.45 -8.08
CA GLY A 82 -5.07 24.19 -8.08
C GLY A 82 -4.49 24.38 -9.48
N ASN A 83 -3.22 24.70 -9.57
CA ASN A 83 -2.48 24.94 -10.79
C ASN A 83 -1.12 24.22 -10.78
N VAL A 84 -0.62 23.93 -11.97
CA VAL A 84 0.73 23.40 -12.19
C VAL A 84 1.74 24.55 -12.09
N LEU A 85 2.64 24.47 -11.11
CA LEU A 85 3.78 25.38 -10.98
C LEU A 85 4.90 24.98 -11.93
N ARG A 86 5.15 23.68 -12.07
CA ARG A 86 6.16 23.14 -12.98
C ARG A 86 5.66 21.83 -13.59
N PRO A 87 5.63 21.71 -14.93
CA PRO A 87 5.18 20.51 -15.58
C PRO A 87 6.18 19.36 -15.39
N VAL A 88 5.67 18.14 -15.47
CA VAL A 88 6.50 16.95 -15.63
C VAL A 88 6.87 16.80 -17.10
N THR A 89 8.13 16.50 -17.39
CA THR A 89 8.64 16.40 -18.77
C THR A 89 9.29 15.06 -19.08
N ALA A 90 9.49 14.19 -18.08
CA ALA A 90 10.10 12.88 -18.27
C ALA A 90 9.49 11.85 -17.30
N VAL A 91 9.75 10.57 -17.56
CA VAL A 91 9.49 9.48 -16.61
C VAL A 91 10.82 8.92 -16.13
N THR A 92 10.84 8.32 -14.94
CA THR A 92 12.03 7.68 -14.35
C THR A 92 11.77 6.22 -14.04
N ALA A 93 12.83 5.43 -13.90
CA ALA A 93 12.72 4.12 -13.26
C ALA A 93 12.23 4.29 -11.81
N ALA A 94 11.29 3.45 -11.40
CA ALA A 94 10.88 3.30 -10.01
C ALA A 94 12.07 2.86 -9.15
N ASP A 95 12.16 3.39 -7.94
CA ASP A 95 13.12 2.92 -6.95
C ASP A 95 12.62 1.64 -6.26
N ALA A 96 13.45 1.12 -5.35
CA ALA A 96 13.15 -0.08 -4.60
C ALA A 96 11.92 0.04 -3.67
N GLY A 97 11.58 1.23 -3.18
CA GLY A 97 10.39 1.45 -2.36
C GLY A 97 9.08 1.27 -3.15
N PHE A 98 9.14 1.46 -4.46
CA PHE A 98 8.03 1.24 -5.40
C PHE A 98 8.17 -0.07 -6.17
N TRP A 99 8.95 -1.03 -5.66
CA TRP A 99 9.15 -2.32 -6.34
C TRP A 99 7.85 -3.07 -6.62
N ALA A 100 6.96 -3.05 -5.64
CA ALA A 100 5.64 -3.65 -5.64
C ALA A 100 4.71 -3.18 -6.75
N THR A 101 4.98 -2.00 -7.33
CA THR A 101 4.12 -1.40 -8.35
C THR A 101 4.05 -2.23 -9.64
N LYS A 102 4.93 -3.23 -9.78
CA LYS A 102 4.88 -4.25 -10.84
C LYS A 102 3.64 -5.13 -10.77
N TYR A 103 3.07 -5.32 -9.59
CA TYR A 103 1.90 -6.19 -9.36
C TYR A 103 0.58 -5.47 -9.60
N ASP A 104 0.58 -4.15 -9.61
CA ASP A 104 -0.64 -3.34 -9.55
C ASP A 104 -1.23 -3.04 -10.94
N LYS A 105 -2.55 -2.98 -11.06
CA LYS A 105 -3.27 -2.43 -12.23
C LYS A 105 -4.47 -1.64 -11.73
N ALA A 106 -4.98 -0.74 -12.57
CA ALA A 106 -6.13 0.08 -12.19
C ALA A 106 -7.38 -0.79 -12.05
N LEU A 107 -8.33 -0.35 -11.23
CA LEU A 107 -9.57 -1.08 -10.95
C LEU A 107 -10.38 -1.36 -12.22
N ASP A 108 -10.29 -0.50 -13.24
CA ASP A 108 -10.94 -0.70 -14.54
C ASP A 108 -10.22 -1.71 -15.45
N GLY A 109 -9.21 -2.42 -14.93
CA GLY A 109 -8.41 -3.41 -15.64
C GLY A 109 -7.27 -2.83 -16.46
N THR A 110 -7.19 -1.49 -16.61
CA THR A 110 -6.08 -0.88 -17.36
C THR A 110 -4.78 -0.93 -16.56
N ARG A 111 -3.65 -1.12 -17.23
CA ARG A 111 -2.32 -1.11 -16.56
C ARG A 111 -1.75 0.29 -16.36
N SER A 112 -2.55 1.30 -16.69
CA SER A 112 -2.28 2.71 -16.44
C SER A 112 -2.87 3.11 -15.09
N VAL A 113 -2.03 3.20 -14.07
CA VAL A 113 -2.50 3.22 -12.69
C VAL A 113 -1.76 4.25 -11.84
N LEU A 114 -2.53 4.94 -11.00
CA LEU A 114 -2.01 5.62 -9.82
C LEU A 114 -1.64 4.54 -8.80
N VAL A 115 -0.35 4.22 -8.73
CA VAL A 115 0.16 3.14 -7.87
C VAL A 115 0.42 3.59 -6.44
N ALA A 116 0.46 4.88 -6.18
CA ALA A 116 0.54 5.37 -4.81
C ALA A 116 -0.22 6.68 -4.68
N ASN A 117 -1.16 6.71 -3.74
CA ASN A 117 -1.78 7.93 -3.28
C ASN A 117 -1.22 8.32 -1.91
N SER A 118 -0.86 9.57 -1.74
CA SER A 118 -0.43 10.09 -0.44
C SER A 118 -0.83 11.54 -0.25
N VAL A 119 -0.76 12.00 1.00
CA VAL A 119 -0.96 13.40 1.37
C VAL A 119 0.16 14.32 0.87
N TYR A 120 1.18 13.79 0.19
CA TYR A 120 2.37 14.54 -0.21
C TYR A 120 2.93 14.17 -1.60
N ALA A 121 2.36 13.18 -2.27
CA ALA A 121 2.77 12.69 -3.58
C ALA A 121 1.71 11.78 -4.21
N LEU A 122 1.55 11.87 -5.53
CA LEU A 122 0.82 10.89 -6.33
C LEU A 122 1.83 10.25 -7.29
N HIS A 123 2.01 8.93 -7.24
CA HIS A 123 2.93 8.22 -8.14
C HIS A 123 2.15 7.49 -9.22
N VAL A 124 2.45 7.80 -10.48
CA VAL A 124 1.77 7.23 -11.64
C VAL A 124 2.69 6.28 -12.35
N LYS A 125 2.25 5.03 -12.53
CA LYS A 125 2.93 4.05 -13.39
C LYS A 125 2.46 4.23 -14.83
N VAL A 126 3.43 4.33 -15.75
CA VAL A 126 3.18 4.48 -17.19
C VAL A 126 3.62 3.28 -18.01
N GLY A 127 4.19 2.25 -17.37
CA GLY A 127 4.66 1.02 -18.01
C GLY A 127 5.93 0.48 -17.35
N PRO A 128 6.62 -0.48 -17.99
CA PRO A 128 6.18 -1.24 -19.15
C PRO A 128 4.91 -2.04 -18.89
N ASP A 129 4.28 -2.46 -20.00
CA ASP A 129 3.06 -3.24 -20.04
C ASP A 129 3.32 -4.77 -20.08
N SER A 130 4.44 -5.20 -19.50
CA SER A 130 4.84 -6.60 -19.46
C SER A 130 4.39 -7.28 -18.17
N ALA A 131 3.89 -8.51 -18.27
CA ALA A 131 3.69 -9.35 -17.09
C ALA A 131 5.03 -9.56 -16.38
N TYR A 132 5.01 -9.47 -15.06
CA TYR A 132 6.17 -9.64 -14.21
C TYR A 132 6.35 -11.11 -13.84
N ASP A 133 7.60 -11.60 -13.88
CA ASP A 133 7.95 -12.92 -13.34
C ASP A 133 8.37 -12.77 -11.86
N PRO A 134 7.60 -13.29 -10.90
CA PRO A 134 7.98 -13.25 -9.50
C PRO A 134 9.21 -14.07 -9.14
N ALA A 135 9.62 -15.02 -9.98
CA ALA A 135 10.88 -15.75 -9.82
C ALA A 135 12.09 -15.00 -10.42
N ASP A 136 11.89 -14.11 -11.38
CA ASP A 136 12.91 -13.17 -11.88
C ASP A 136 12.54 -11.72 -11.56
N PRO A 137 12.73 -11.31 -10.30
CA PRO A 137 12.19 -10.05 -9.85
C PRO A 137 12.89 -8.86 -10.53
N GLN A 138 14.10 -9.03 -11.08
CA GLN A 138 14.86 -7.94 -11.69
C GLN A 138 14.63 -7.74 -13.19
N ALA A 139 13.78 -8.57 -13.83
CA ALA A 139 13.56 -8.58 -15.27
C ALA A 139 13.18 -7.22 -15.88
N TRP A 140 12.44 -6.38 -15.14
CA TRP A 140 12.11 -5.01 -15.55
C TRP A 140 11.83 -4.11 -14.35
N THR A 141 11.87 -2.79 -14.55
CA THR A 141 11.53 -1.78 -13.54
C THR A 141 10.47 -0.84 -14.08
N ALA A 142 9.45 -0.55 -13.27
CA ALA A 142 8.37 0.35 -13.64
C ALA A 142 8.88 1.74 -13.97
N ARG A 143 8.20 2.39 -14.90
CA ARG A 143 8.43 3.78 -15.28
C ARG A 143 7.34 4.62 -14.65
N ILE A 144 7.76 5.63 -13.91
CA ILE A 144 6.87 6.47 -13.13
C ILE A 144 7.13 7.95 -13.33
N PHE A 145 6.11 8.75 -13.11
CA PHE A 145 6.26 10.14 -12.73
C PHE A 145 5.49 10.45 -11.45
N THR A 146 5.79 11.58 -10.83
CA THR A 146 5.19 11.98 -9.56
C THR A 146 4.49 13.33 -9.70
N VAL A 147 3.37 13.50 -9.01
CA VAL A 147 2.74 14.82 -8.78
C VAL A 147 2.95 15.19 -7.31
N ARG A 148 3.48 16.38 -7.02
CA ARG A 148 3.81 16.84 -5.65
C ARG A 148 3.17 18.18 -5.28
N PRO A 149 2.90 18.40 -3.98
CA PRO A 149 2.33 19.64 -3.49
C PRO A 149 3.36 20.78 -3.45
N LYS A 150 2.86 21.99 -3.17
CA LYS A 150 3.61 23.26 -3.21
C LYS A 150 4.84 23.27 -2.31
N GLU A 151 4.83 22.54 -1.20
CA GLU A 151 5.94 22.55 -0.25
C GLU A 151 7.20 21.95 -0.87
N PHE A 152 7.06 20.95 -1.74
CA PHE A 152 8.22 20.40 -2.46
C PHE A 152 8.75 21.38 -3.48
N HIS A 153 7.89 22.17 -4.14
CA HIS A 153 8.36 23.22 -5.03
C HIS A 153 9.15 24.30 -4.28
N ALA A 154 8.59 24.78 -3.17
CA ALA A 154 9.20 25.83 -2.35
C ALA A 154 10.56 25.42 -1.77
N ASN A 155 10.71 24.15 -1.40
CA ASN A 155 11.91 23.63 -0.75
C ASN A 155 12.89 22.89 -1.69
N SER A 156 12.61 22.86 -3.00
CA SER A 156 13.53 22.25 -3.98
C SER A 156 14.82 23.07 -4.21
N GLY A 157 14.89 24.31 -3.71
CA GLY A 157 16.08 25.17 -3.84
C GLY A 157 16.50 25.45 -5.28
N GLY A 158 15.52 25.47 -6.21
CA GLY A 158 15.78 25.66 -7.65
C GLY A 158 16.18 24.39 -8.40
N THR A 159 16.39 23.27 -7.71
CA THR A 159 16.76 21.98 -8.31
C THR A 159 15.53 21.08 -8.37
N TYR A 160 14.94 20.95 -9.55
CA TYR A 160 13.68 20.25 -9.74
C TYR A 160 13.86 19.01 -10.60
N SER A 161 13.27 17.90 -10.17
CA SER A 161 13.22 16.68 -10.99
C SER A 161 12.36 16.87 -12.25
N ALA A 162 12.85 16.39 -13.39
CA ALA A 162 12.10 16.31 -14.64
C ALA A 162 10.95 15.28 -14.60
N SER A 163 11.02 14.31 -13.68
CA SER A 163 9.98 13.30 -13.45
C SER A 163 8.94 13.70 -12.42
N THR A 164 8.86 14.98 -12.07
CA THR A 164 7.92 15.49 -11.07
C THR A 164 7.17 16.70 -11.59
N LEU A 165 5.84 16.62 -11.52
CA LEU A 165 4.92 17.74 -11.65
C LEU A 165 4.78 18.40 -10.29
N TYR A 166 4.99 19.71 -10.22
CA TYR A 166 4.82 20.48 -8.99
C TYR A 166 3.57 21.34 -9.09
N THR A 167 2.80 21.37 -8.01
CA THR A 167 1.50 22.07 -7.94
C THR A 167 1.54 23.20 -6.91
N ASP A 168 0.57 24.11 -6.96
CA ASP A 168 0.33 25.10 -5.89
C ASP A 168 -0.58 24.58 -4.76
N ILE A 169 -0.98 23.30 -4.84
CA ILE A 169 -1.84 22.64 -3.86
C ILE A 169 -1.00 22.27 -2.63
N ALA A 170 -1.51 22.52 -1.42
CA ALA A 170 -0.83 22.15 -0.19
C ALA A 170 -0.91 20.64 0.07
N GLY A 171 0.14 20.05 0.65
CA GLY A 171 0.07 18.69 1.18
C GLY A 171 -1.06 18.56 2.21
N GLY A 172 -1.72 17.40 2.29
CA GLY A 172 -2.88 17.20 3.17
C GLY A 172 -4.14 17.98 2.75
N SER A 173 -4.27 18.36 1.47
CA SER A 173 -5.43 19.07 0.92
C SER A 173 -5.76 18.67 -0.52
N GLN A 174 -7.00 18.93 -0.95
CA GLN A 174 -7.48 18.65 -2.33
C GLN A 174 -7.15 17.21 -2.78
N ILE A 175 -6.36 17.05 -3.85
CA ILE A 175 -5.95 15.75 -4.39
C ILE A 175 -4.94 15.01 -3.48
N PHE A 176 -4.33 15.70 -2.52
CA PHE A 176 -3.37 15.20 -1.54
C PHE A 176 -4.02 15.00 -0.16
N GLY A 177 -5.03 14.15 -0.04
CA GLY A 177 -5.70 13.84 1.23
C GLY A 177 -6.90 14.71 1.62
N GLY A 178 -7.41 15.54 0.71
CA GLY A 178 -8.71 16.20 0.84
C GLY A 178 -9.83 15.47 0.05
N TYR A 179 -10.96 16.15 -0.15
CA TYR A 179 -12.16 15.64 -0.85
C TYR A 179 -11.97 15.15 -2.29
N SER A 180 -10.82 15.44 -2.89
CA SER A 180 -10.51 15.07 -4.27
C SER A 180 -9.39 14.03 -4.33
N SER A 181 -8.98 13.47 -3.19
CA SER A 181 -7.88 12.51 -3.17
C SER A 181 -8.29 11.18 -3.81
N PRO A 182 -7.59 10.75 -4.87
CA PRO A 182 -7.87 9.47 -5.51
C PRO A 182 -7.34 8.30 -4.64
N PRO A 183 -7.99 7.12 -4.66
CA PRO A 183 -7.40 5.89 -4.13
C PRO A 183 -6.27 5.38 -5.05
N SER A 184 -5.33 4.63 -4.49
CA SER A 184 -4.45 3.76 -5.29
C SER A 184 -5.31 2.84 -6.17
N GLY A 185 -4.87 2.53 -7.39
CA GLY A 185 -5.68 1.79 -8.36
C GLY A 185 -6.59 2.66 -9.23
N SER A 186 -6.56 4.00 -9.09
CA SER A 186 -7.25 4.90 -10.02
C SER A 186 -6.60 4.87 -11.40
N SER A 187 -7.39 4.82 -12.48
CA SER A 187 -6.83 4.78 -13.83
C SER A 187 -6.35 6.16 -14.30
N VAL A 188 -5.26 6.17 -15.06
CA VAL A 188 -4.69 7.41 -15.62
C VAL A 188 -4.79 7.40 -17.13
N LYS A 189 -5.18 8.52 -17.74
CA LYS A 189 -5.41 8.63 -19.18
C LYS A 189 -4.72 9.87 -19.72
N TYR A 190 -4.39 9.84 -21.01
CA TYR A 190 -3.92 11.00 -21.77
C TYR A 190 -4.86 11.30 -22.93
N LEU A 191 -4.86 12.55 -23.39
CA LEU A 191 -5.68 12.98 -24.52
C LEU A 191 -4.94 12.76 -25.85
N ALA A 192 -5.49 11.92 -26.72
CA ALA A 192 -5.00 11.68 -28.08
C ALA A 192 -6.13 11.86 -29.10
N GLY A 193 -5.98 12.86 -29.99
CA GLY A 193 -6.97 13.12 -31.05
C GLY A 193 -8.39 13.35 -30.52
N GLY A 194 -8.53 14.02 -29.37
CA GLY A 194 -9.81 14.27 -28.72
C GLY A 194 -10.39 13.10 -27.91
N THR A 195 -9.69 11.95 -27.86
CA THR A 195 -10.10 10.77 -27.10
C THR A 195 -9.16 10.52 -25.93
N TRP A 196 -9.72 10.17 -24.76
CA TRP A 196 -8.94 9.75 -23.60
C TRP A 196 -8.50 8.29 -23.75
N LYS A 197 -7.20 8.02 -23.63
CA LYS A 197 -6.60 6.69 -23.75
C LYS A 197 -5.73 6.37 -22.53
N PRO A 198 -5.59 5.10 -22.12
CA PRO A 198 -4.66 4.71 -21.06
C PRO A 198 -3.24 5.24 -21.31
N ILE A 199 -2.58 5.78 -20.28
CA ILE A 199 -1.24 6.39 -20.45
C ILE A 199 -0.17 5.39 -20.88
N THR A 200 -0.38 4.10 -20.59
CA THR A 200 0.51 3.02 -21.03
C THR A 200 0.58 2.92 -22.55
N GLU A 201 -0.49 3.23 -23.28
CA GLU A 201 -0.50 3.22 -24.75
C GLU A 201 0.48 4.27 -25.33
N TYR A 202 0.65 5.40 -24.66
CA TYR A 202 1.55 6.47 -25.11
C TYR A 202 3.03 6.03 -25.15
N TYR A 203 3.40 5.12 -24.24
CA TYR A 203 4.74 4.55 -24.09
C TYR A 203 4.85 3.09 -24.58
N SER A 204 3.86 2.60 -25.32
CA SER A 204 3.80 1.19 -25.76
C SER A 204 4.95 0.76 -26.69
N ASP A 205 5.60 1.71 -27.36
CA ASP A 205 6.81 1.47 -28.17
C ASP A 205 8.11 1.40 -27.36
N GLY A 206 8.04 1.48 -26.03
CA GLY A 206 9.19 1.45 -25.13
C GLY A 206 10.06 2.72 -25.18
N ASN A 207 9.61 3.79 -25.86
CA ASN A 207 10.35 5.04 -25.93
C ASN A 207 10.09 5.92 -24.70
N TRP A 208 10.87 5.69 -23.64
CA TRP A 208 10.78 6.43 -22.37
C TRP A 208 11.32 7.88 -22.44
N ALA A 209 11.96 8.27 -23.55
CA ALA A 209 12.44 9.64 -23.75
C ALA A 209 11.33 10.60 -24.19
N LYS A 210 10.14 10.08 -24.56
CA LYS A 210 8.97 10.91 -24.89
C LYS A 210 8.58 11.78 -23.69
N PRO A 211 8.24 13.06 -23.92
CA PRO A 211 7.73 13.91 -22.87
C PRO A 211 6.40 13.37 -22.34
N VAL A 212 6.12 13.59 -21.06
CA VAL A 212 4.81 13.26 -20.50
C VAL A 212 3.72 14.08 -21.20
N PRO A 213 2.57 13.50 -21.58
CA PRO A 213 1.51 14.20 -22.28
C PRO A 213 1.03 15.49 -21.57
N GLY A 214 0.55 16.45 -22.37
CA GLY A 214 0.08 17.76 -21.89
C GLY A 214 -1.27 17.71 -21.15
N HIS A 215 -2.09 16.68 -21.37
CA HIS A 215 -3.38 16.52 -20.71
C HIS A 215 -3.47 15.15 -20.07
N LEU A 216 -3.72 15.14 -18.76
CA LEU A 216 -3.83 13.93 -17.96
C LEU A 216 -5.20 13.89 -17.28
N LEU A 217 -5.79 12.70 -17.18
CA LEU A 217 -7.06 12.47 -16.51
C LEU A 217 -6.94 11.27 -15.58
N PHE A 218 -7.23 11.46 -14.30
CA PHE A 218 -7.29 10.38 -13.31
C PHE A 218 -8.75 10.06 -13.04
N SER A 219 -9.20 8.86 -13.37
CA SER A 219 -10.59 8.45 -13.15
C SER A 219 -10.74 7.78 -11.79
N VAL A 220 -11.61 8.34 -10.95
CA VAL A 220 -11.87 7.86 -9.60
C VAL A 220 -13.19 7.12 -9.55
N TYR A 221 -13.12 5.86 -9.12
CA TYR A 221 -14.27 4.97 -8.98
C TYR A 221 -14.51 4.63 -7.51
N LYS A 222 -15.77 4.39 -7.18
CA LYS A 222 -16.19 3.71 -5.95
C LYS A 222 -16.48 2.25 -6.30
N PRO A 223 -15.70 1.30 -5.75
CA PRO A 223 -16.03 -0.11 -5.87
C PRO A 223 -17.22 -0.46 -4.96
N THR A 224 -18.09 -1.35 -5.42
CA THR A 224 -19.17 -1.95 -4.63
C THR A 224 -19.25 -3.42 -4.99
N THR A 225 -19.30 -4.28 -3.98
CA THR A 225 -19.35 -5.73 -4.14
C THR A 225 -20.79 -6.22 -3.98
N GLU A 226 -21.04 -7.50 -4.22
CA GLU A 226 -22.33 -8.14 -3.87
C GLU A 226 -22.66 -8.03 -2.37
N ASN A 227 -21.63 -7.89 -1.53
CA ASN A 227 -21.72 -7.70 -0.08
C ASN A 227 -21.99 -6.24 0.32
N GLY A 228 -22.03 -5.32 -0.65
CA GLY A 228 -22.23 -3.89 -0.45
C GLY A 228 -20.91 -3.12 -0.40
N THR A 229 -20.84 -2.11 0.46
CA THR A 229 -19.64 -1.29 0.69
C THR A 229 -19.02 -1.64 2.04
N ILE A 230 -17.69 -1.78 2.04
CA ILE A 230 -16.92 -1.99 3.28
C ILE A 230 -17.01 -0.72 4.13
N ASP A 231 -17.38 -0.88 5.41
CA ASP A 231 -17.39 0.23 6.37
C ASP A 231 -15.99 0.48 6.92
N TYR A 232 -15.31 -0.59 7.34
CA TYR A 232 -13.97 -0.54 7.89
C TYR A 232 -13.23 -1.86 7.73
N ILE A 233 -11.91 -1.78 7.85
CA ILE A 233 -11.01 -2.92 7.95
C ILE A 233 -10.48 -2.97 9.38
N GLU A 234 -10.64 -4.12 10.04
CA GLU A 234 -10.15 -4.34 11.39
C GLU A 234 -8.90 -5.23 11.37
N PHE A 235 -7.89 -4.84 12.13
CA PHE A 235 -6.63 -5.54 12.30
C PHE A 235 -6.52 -5.96 13.75
N GLU A 236 -6.56 -7.26 14.01
CA GLU A 236 -6.19 -7.84 15.29
C GLU A 236 -4.66 -7.77 15.44
N ASN A 237 -4.17 -6.84 16.27
CA ASN A 237 -2.77 -6.42 16.31
C ASN A 237 -1.88 -7.33 17.19
N TRP A 238 -1.71 -8.58 16.77
CA TRP A 238 -0.80 -9.54 17.39
C TRP A 238 -0.36 -10.62 16.40
N ALA A 239 0.83 -11.18 16.60
CA ALA A 239 1.23 -12.46 16.01
C ALA A 239 1.07 -13.60 17.03
N ALA A 240 1.04 -14.84 16.56
CA ALA A 240 1.06 -16.01 17.44
C ALA A 240 2.32 -15.98 18.34
N GLY A 241 2.12 -16.17 19.64
CA GLY A 241 3.16 -16.10 20.68
C GLY A 241 3.27 -14.73 21.35
N ASP A 242 2.70 -13.67 20.77
CA ASP A 242 2.73 -12.34 21.40
C ASP A 242 1.91 -12.31 22.69
N THR A 243 2.39 -11.55 23.67
CA THR A 243 1.59 -11.14 24.83
C THR A 243 1.20 -9.68 24.69
N VAL A 244 -0.11 -9.43 24.55
CA VAL A 244 -0.68 -8.09 24.37
C VAL A 244 -1.75 -7.90 25.43
N ALA A 245 -1.76 -6.74 26.11
CA ALA A 245 -2.69 -6.44 27.19
C ALA A 245 -2.79 -7.57 28.25
N GLY A 246 -1.65 -8.20 28.57
CA GLY A 246 -1.56 -9.29 29.56
C GLY A 246 -2.04 -10.66 29.09
N VAL A 247 -2.41 -10.82 27.81
CA VAL A 247 -2.90 -12.09 27.26
C VAL A 247 -1.95 -12.59 26.17
N THR A 248 -1.41 -13.80 26.35
CA THR A 248 -0.63 -14.49 25.31
C THR A 248 -1.55 -15.08 24.25
N LYS A 249 -1.28 -14.80 22.98
CA LYS A 249 -2.10 -15.22 21.84
C LYS A 249 -1.52 -16.48 21.21
N ALA A 250 -2.34 -17.53 21.11
CA ALA A 250 -1.93 -18.79 20.52
C ALA A 250 -1.93 -18.79 18.98
N GLN A 251 -2.64 -17.83 18.38
CA GLN A 251 -2.83 -17.70 16.93
C GLN A 251 -2.54 -16.27 16.50
N ASN A 252 -2.22 -16.09 15.22
CA ASN A 252 -2.09 -14.75 14.62
C ASN A 252 -3.41 -13.99 14.74
N GLY A 253 -3.30 -12.67 14.84
CA GLY A 253 -4.44 -11.80 14.68
C GLY A 253 -4.88 -11.80 13.22
N ARG A 254 -6.19 -11.74 13.01
CA ARG A 254 -6.82 -11.68 11.70
C ARG A 254 -6.96 -10.25 11.21
N ILE A 255 -7.10 -10.12 9.90
CA ILE A 255 -7.58 -8.90 9.24
C ILE A 255 -8.97 -9.19 8.71
N LEU A 256 -9.93 -8.36 9.13
CA LEU A 256 -11.35 -8.57 8.92
C LEU A 256 -11.95 -7.40 8.11
N LEU A 257 -12.72 -7.74 7.08
CA LEU A 257 -13.58 -6.77 6.40
C LEU A 257 -14.92 -6.72 7.10
N HIS A 258 -15.40 -5.50 7.35
CA HIS A 258 -16.71 -5.27 7.93
C HIS A 258 -17.65 -4.61 6.94
N TYR A 259 -18.84 -5.19 6.87
CA TYR A 259 -19.98 -4.72 6.09
C TYR A 259 -21.15 -4.48 7.05
N PRO A 260 -22.04 -3.51 6.80
CA PRO A 260 -23.10 -3.13 7.75
C PRO A 260 -24.02 -4.29 8.19
N ALA A 261 -24.23 -5.27 7.31
CA ALA A 261 -25.24 -6.32 7.49
C ALA A 261 -24.69 -7.75 7.45
N LEU A 262 -23.36 -7.93 7.45
CA LEU A 262 -22.73 -9.25 7.30
C LEU A 262 -21.80 -9.56 8.47
N ALA A 263 -21.54 -10.86 8.66
CA ALA A 263 -20.45 -11.30 9.51
C ALA A 263 -19.11 -10.81 8.94
N PRO A 264 -18.11 -10.50 9.78
CA PRO A 264 -16.80 -10.06 9.31
C PRO A 264 -16.12 -11.13 8.43
N VAL A 265 -15.52 -10.70 7.33
CA VAL A 265 -14.82 -11.59 6.38
C VAL A 265 -13.33 -11.59 6.70
N HIS A 266 -12.76 -12.75 7.01
CA HIS A 266 -11.33 -12.91 7.26
C HIS A 266 -10.55 -13.00 5.95
N ILE A 267 -9.62 -12.06 5.75
CA ILE A 267 -8.90 -11.92 4.47
C ILE A 267 -7.39 -12.12 4.58
N ALA A 268 -6.81 -11.95 5.77
CA ALA A 268 -5.37 -11.99 5.98
C ALA A 268 -5.02 -12.16 7.46
N ASP A 269 -3.74 -12.41 7.75
CA ASP A 269 -3.22 -12.56 9.11
C ASP A 269 -2.08 -11.58 9.39
N VAL A 270 -2.00 -11.14 10.65
CA VAL A 270 -0.91 -10.33 11.22
C VAL A 270 0.23 -11.27 11.63
N LEU A 271 1.38 -11.07 11.00
CA LEU A 271 2.60 -11.87 11.19
C LEU A 271 3.63 -11.17 12.08
N GLN A 272 3.53 -9.85 12.18
CA GLN A 272 4.25 -9.02 13.13
C GLN A 272 3.32 -7.87 13.52
N ARG A 273 3.16 -7.62 14.82
CA ARG A 273 2.31 -6.55 15.31
C ARG A 273 3.00 -5.19 15.29
N VAL A 274 2.22 -4.12 15.23
CA VAL A 274 2.72 -2.80 15.65
C VAL A 274 2.69 -2.72 17.18
N ALA A 275 3.76 -2.20 17.75
CA ALA A 275 3.93 -1.98 19.18
C ALA A 275 4.61 -0.63 19.48
N GLY A 276 4.85 0.18 18.45
CA GLY A 276 5.59 1.44 18.50
C GLY A 276 5.30 2.33 17.31
N THR A 277 5.88 3.52 17.34
CA THR A 277 5.75 4.52 16.28
C THR A 277 7.13 4.88 15.74
N GLY A 278 7.19 5.27 14.48
CA GLY A 278 8.40 5.73 13.81
C GLY A 278 8.21 7.10 13.15
N ARG A 279 9.31 7.62 12.62
CA ARG A 279 9.36 8.88 11.88
C ARG A 279 9.17 8.57 10.40
N PHE A 280 7.97 8.81 9.89
CA PHE A 280 7.62 8.52 8.50
C PHE A 280 7.34 9.83 7.76
N HIS A 281 7.95 9.98 6.58
CA HIS A 281 7.62 11.08 5.67
C HIS A 281 6.14 11.08 5.30
N GLY A 282 5.58 12.27 5.13
CA GLY A 282 4.17 12.47 4.86
C GLY A 282 3.32 12.68 6.11
N THR A 283 3.75 12.17 7.28
CA THR A 283 3.03 12.38 8.55
C THR A 283 2.93 13.85 8.92
N GLU A 284 3.88 14.67 8.48
CA GLU A 284 3.87 16.12 8.66
C GLU A 284 2.68 16.82 7.99
N PHE A 285 2.12 16.23 6.93
CA PHE A 285 0.97 16.77 6.20
C PHE A 285 -0.36 16.13 6.60
N ALA A 286 -0.33 15.08 7.42
CA ALA A 286 -1.48 14.29 7.81
C ALA A 286 -1.94 14.63 9.24
N LYS A 287 -3.23 14.49 9.50
CA LYS A 287 -3.79 14.57 10.86
C LYS A 287 -3.56 13.25 11.60
N VAL A 288 -3.68 13.28 12.93
CA VAL A 288 -3.66 12.06 13.76
C VAL A 288 -4.78 11.12 13.30
N GLY A 289 -4.44 9.85 13.08
CA GLY A 289 -5.34 8.81 12.57
C GLY A 289 -5.55 8.84 11.05
N GLN A 290 -5.04 9.83 10.32
CA GLN A 290 -5.17 9.89 8.87
C GLN A 290 -4.18 8.95 8.19
N LEU A 291 -4.63 8.26 7.14
CA LEU A 291 -3.74 7.56 6.22
C LEU A 291 -2.93 8.59 5.45
N THR A 292 -1.60 8.52 5.58
CA THR A 292 -0.71 9.44 4.88
C THR A 292 -0.40 8.93 3.48
N THR A 293 -0.34 7.62 3.31
CA THR A 293 0.05 6.95 2.07
C THR A 293 -0.66 5.61 1.98
N ASN A 294 -1.10 5.23 0.78
CA ASN A 294 -1.42 3.86 0.42
C ASN A 294 -0.78 3.54 -0.96
N HIS A 295 -0.05 2.44 -1.02
CA HIS A 295 0.51 1.89 -2.25
C HIS A 295 0.76 0.39 -2.10
N PRO A 296 0.95 -0.35 -3.22
CA PRO A 296 1.51 -1.68 -3.18
C PRO A 296 2.83 -1.64 -2.39
N GLY A 297 2.86 -2.27 -1.23
CA GLY A 297 4.04 -2.29 -0.35
C GLY A 297 3.89 -1.57 0.99
N ALA A 298 3.02 -0.56 1.11
CA ALA A 298 2.75 0.03 2.43
C ALA A 298 1.47 0.87 2.49
N ILE A 299 0.80 0.77 3.65
CA ILE A 299 -0.13 1.80 4.15
C ILE A 299 0.56 2.49 5.32
N THR A 300 0.64 3.82 5.30
CA THR A 300 1.20 4.60 6.41
C THR A 300 0.07 5.35 7.12
N ILE A 301 0.03 5.26 8.45
CA ILE A 301 -0.96 5.94 9.29
C ILE A 301 -0.24 6.92 10.21
N SER A 302 -0.68 8.19 10.23
CA SER A 302 -0.10 9.20 11.10
C SER A 302 -0.62 9.05 12.53
N THR A 303 0.30 9.12 13.48
CA THR A 303 0.01 9.30 14.92
C THR A 303 0.37 10.70 15.39
N SER A 304 1.07 11.49 14.57
CA SER A 304 1.51 12.84 14.94
C SER A 304 0.54 13.92 14.43
N PRO A 305 0.50 15.09 15.09
CA PRO A 305 -0.24 16.24 14.58
C PRO A 305 0.32 16.71 13.24
N ARG A 306 -0.55 17.27 12.40
CA ARG A 306 -0.12 17.95 11.18
C ARG A 306 0.71 19.18 11.54
N VAL A 307 1.97 19.22 11.11
CA VAL A 307 2.91 20.33 11.37
C VAL A 307 3.32 21.09 10.10
N GLY A 308 2.98 20.58 8.91
CA GLY A 308 3.45 21.13 7.64
C GLY A 308 4.91 20.76 7.36
N TRP A 309 5.53 21.35 6.33
CA TRP A 309 6.90 21.00 5.95
C TRP A 309 7.88 21.04 7.14
N VAL A 310 8.65 19.98 7.33
CA VAL A 310 9.70 19.90 8.37
C VAL A 310 11.08 19.76 7.74
N ASN A 311 12.10 20.28 8.43
CA ASN A 311 13.47 19.89 8.16
C ASN A 311 13.76 18.55 8.86
N TYR A 312 13.87 17.48 8.09
CA TYR A 312 14.05 16.13 8.64
C TYR A 312 15.31 15.97 9.50
N ASN A 313 16.34 16.78 9.27
CA ASN A 313 17.59 16.71 10.04
C ASN A 313 17.46 17.31 11.45
N THR A 314 16.52 18.23 11.67
CA THR A 314 16.39 18.97 12.93
C THR A 314 15.02 18.83 13.59
N GLN A 315 14.02 18.32 12.87
CA GLN A 315 12.62 18.32 13.29
C GLN A 315 11.92 16.98 13.04
N SER A 316 12.66 15.90 12.76
CA SER A 316 12.04 14.59 12.51
C SER A 316 11.29 14.03 13.72
N ASP A 317 11.57 14.49 14.94
CA ASP A 317 10.83 14.07 16.14
C ASP A 317 9.42 14.68 16.24
N LEU A 318 9.07 15.62 15.35
CA LEU A 318 7.69 16.09 15.17
C LEU A 318 6.84 15.09 14.37
N LEU A 319 7.49 14.10 13.72
CA LEU A 319 6.84 13.10 12.88
C LEU A 319 6.52 11.86 13.69
N GLY A 320 5.41 11.21 13.37
CA GLY A 320 4.98 10.02 14.08
C GLY A 320 3.95 9.26 13.26
N GLY A 321 4.18 7.96 13.11
CA GLY A 321 3.24 7.04 12.48
C GLY A 321 3.70 5.60 12.60
N PHE A 322 2.98 4.71 11.93
CA PHE A 322 3.37 3.32 11.72
C PHE A 322 2.95 2.88 10.33
N GLN A 323 3.50 1.76 9.87
CA GLN A 323 3.17 1.20 8.56
C GLN A 323 2.56 -0.20 8.68
N ILE A 324 1.61 -0.47 7.79
CA ILE A 324 1.10 -1.81 7.49
C ILE A 324 1.77 -2.24 6.19
N VAL A 325 2.50 -3.36 6.22
CA VAL A 325 3.39 -3.80 5.14
C VAL A 325 3.08 -5.25 4.75
N PRO A 326 2.93 -5.58 3.46
CA PRO A 326 2.83 -6.96 3.01
C PRO A 326 4.08 -7.78 3.37
N ALA A 327 3.89 -9.04 3.73
CA ALA A 327 4.96 -9.97 4.10
C ALA A 327 6.00 -10.14 2.99
N ASN A 328 5.54 -10.27 1.74
CA ASN A 328 6.45 -10.34 0.59
C ASN A 328 7.30 -9.08 0.48
N HIS A 329 6.70 -7.89 0.63
CA HIS A 329 7.38 -6.62 0.50
C HIS A 329 8.50 -6.47 1.53
N ALA A 330 8.17 -6.73 2.80
CA ALA A 330 9.14 -6.72 3.90
C ALA A 330 10.29 -7.71 3.65
N LYS A 331 9.96 -8.92 3.17
CA LYS A 331 10.92 -9.98 2.89
C LYS A 331 11.83 -9.65 1.72
N PHE A 332 11.26 -9.23 0.61
CA PHE A 332 11.98 -8.88 -0.62
C PHE A 332 12.96 -7.74 -0.37
N LEU A 333 12.48 -6.64 0.24
CA LEU A 333 13.34 -5.52 0.55
C LEU A 333 14.47 -5.90 1.51
N HIS A 334 14.18 -6.69 2.54
CA HIS A 334 15.18 -7.09 3.53
C HIS A 334 16.22 -8.06 2.98
N HIS A 335 15.80 -9.18 2.40
CA HIS A 335 16.71 -10.29 2.07
C HIS A 335 17.25 -10.21 0.64
N GLN A 336 16.53 -9.59 -0.30
CA GLN A 336 16.93 -9.54 -1.72
C GLN A 336 17.56 -8.20 -2.06
N LEU A 337 17.11 -7.10 -1.46
CA LEU A 337 17.66 -5.76 -1.70
C LEU A 337 18.51 -5.22 -0.53
N GLY A 338 18.64 -5.96 0.58
CA GLY A 338 19.49 -5.58 1.72
C GLY A 338 18.96 -4.42 2.57
N GLN A 339 17.68 -4.06 2.45
CA GLN A 339 17.04 -2.97 3.20
C GLN A 339 16.48 -3.47 4.54
N GLN A 340 17.30 -3.40 5.59
CA GLN A 340 17.00 -3.99 6.91
C GLN A 340 16.09 -3.12 7.80
N ALA A 341 14.89 -2.79 7.33
CA ALA A 341 13.99 -1.84 8.00
C ALA A 341 12.77 -2.47 8.72
N PHE A 342 12.41 -3.73 8.49
CA PHE A 342 11.08 -4.23 8.88
C PHE A 342 11.06 -5.20 10.07
N PHE A 343 11.86 -6.28 10.00
CA PHE A 343 11.74 -7.40 10.93
C PHE A 343 12.21 -7.06 12.35
N GLY A 344 11.41 -7.47 13.33
CA GLY A 344 11.68 -7.29 14.75
C GLY A 344 11.54 -5.85 15.24
N ARG A 345 11.01 -4.95 14.40
CA ARG A 345 10.84 -3.54 14.73
C ARG A 345 9.38 -3.19 14.99
N THR A 346 9.13 -2.32 15.96
CA THR A 346 7.79 -2.17 16.54
C THR A 346 6.84 -1.27 15.74
N GLN A 347 7.31 -0.53 14.75
CA GLN A 347 6.56 0.45 13.97
C GLN A 347 6.08 -0.09 12.61
N TRP A 348 6.24 -1.40 12.38
CA TRP A 348 5.76 -2.11 11.20
C TRP A 348 4.84 -3.26 11.60
N LEU A 349 3.56 -3.13 11.24
CA LEU A 349 2.60 -4.23 11.23
C LEU A 349 2.78 -5.00 9.91
N ILE A 350 3.23 -6.26 9.99
CA ILE A 350 3.49 -7.08 8.79
C ILE A 350 2.35 -8.07 8.60
N VAL A 351 1.80 -8.14 7.39
CA VAL A 351 0.60 -8.93 7.08
C VAL A 351 0.81 -9.87 5.92
N GLY A 352 0.24 -11.07 6.00
CA GLY A 352 0.28 -12.07 4.93
C GLY A 352 -1.09 -12.66 4.64
N PRO A 353 -1.22 -13.46 3.57
CA PRO A 353 -2.45 -14.20 3.27
C PRO A 353 -2.95 -15.01 4.47
N ALA A 354 -4.26 -15.21 4.58
CA ALA A 354 -4.85 -16.02 5.65
C ALA A 354 -4.21 -17.42 5.72
N GLY A 355 -3.89 -17.88 6.93
CA GLY A 355 -3.14 -19.11 7.19
C GLY A 355 -1.62 -18.96 7.15
N SER A 356 -1.10 -17.75 6.92
CA SER A 356 0.35 -17.49 6.93
C SER A 356 0.97 -17.67 8.32
N SER A 357 2.23 -18.10 8.37
CA SER A 357 2.98 -18.31 9.61
C SER A 357 4.08 -17.26 9.78
N SER A 358 4.22 -16.71 10.99
CA SER A 358 5.32 -15.81 11.35
C SER A 358 6.70 -16.45 11.17
N ALA A 359 6.82 -17.78 11.29
CA ALA A 359 8.07 -18.49 11.05
C ALA A 359 8.56 -18.36 9.60
N MET A 360 7.64 -18.34 8.63
CA MET A 360 7.96 -18.18 7.21
C MET A 360 8.42 -16.75 6.88
N LEU A 361 7.99 -15.77 7.68
CA LEU A 361 8.43 -14.38 7.56
C LEU A 361 9.93 -14.25 7.83
N THR A 362 10.43 -14.95 8.86
CA THR A 362 11.83 -14.92 9.27
C THR A 362 12.76 -15.83 8.48
N ASP A 363 12.21 -16.72 7.63
CA ASP A 363 13.04 -17.55 6.74
C ASP A 363 13.66 -16.66 5.64
N PRO A 364 15.00 -16.61 5.49
CA PRO A 364 15.63 -15.73 4.51
C PRO A 364 15.41 -16.15 3.06
N ARG A 365 14.93 -17.37 2.82
CA ARG A 365 14.72 -17.90 1.46
C ARG A 365 13.47 -17.28 0.85
N TYR A 366 13.64 -16.62 -0.29
CA TYR A 366 12.52 -16.11 -1.09
C TYR A 366 11.73 -17.24 -1.76
N LEU A 367 12.45 -18.25 -2.25
CA LEU A 367 11.90 -19.49 -2.78
C LEU A 367 12.16 -20.66 -1.81
N ILE A 368 11.11 -21.39 -1.45
CA ILE A 368 11.18 -22.60 -0.63
C ILE A 368 10.70 -23.77 -1.49
N GLY A 369 11.59 -24.70 -1.83
CA GLY A 369 11.25 -25.81 -2.72
C GLY A 369 10.76 -25.33 -4.10
N SER A 370 11.35 -24.26 -4.63
CA SER A 370 10.97 -23.58 -5.88
C SER A 370 9.61 -22.86 -5.87
N GLN A 371 8.95 -22.75 -4.72
CA GLN A 371 7.74 -21.96 -4.55
C GLN A 371 8.04 -20.64 -3.85
N LEU A 372 7.36 -19.57 -4.23
CA LEU A 372 7.43 -18.29 -3.54
C LEU A 372 7.01 -18.47 -2.09
N SER A 373 7.82 -17.94 -1.17
CA SER A 373 7.48 -17.94 0.26
C SER A 373 6.26 -17.08 0.55
N TYR A 374 6.09 -15.95 -0.14
CA TYR A 374 4.85 -15.20 -0.18
C TYR A 374 4.57 -14.82 -1.63
N SER A 375 3.32 -14.96 -2.08
CA SER A 375 2.94 -14.46 -3.40
C SER A 375 3.03 -12.93 -3.38
N PRO A 376 3.80 -12.33 -4.30
CA PRO A 376 3.97 -10.89 -4.33
C PRO A 376 2.76 -10.17 -4.93
N GLY A 377 1.88 -10.87 -5.66
CA GLY A 377 0.62 -10.28 -6.10
C GLY A 377 -0.29 -9.88 -4.94
N TRP A 378 -0.10 -10.43 -3.74
CA TRP A 378 -0.78 -9.96 -2.53
C TRP A 378 -0.57 -8.46 -2.26
N GLU A 379 0.54 -7.89 -2.72
CA GLU A 379 0.82 -6.45 -2.61
C GLU A 379 -0.11 -5.59 -3.46
N GLY A 380 -0.75 -6.17 -4.47
CA GLY A 380 -1.76 -5.49 -5.28
C GLY A 380 -3.19 -5.87 -4.92
N ILE A 381 -3.44 -6.96 -4.17
CA ILE A 381 -4.80 -7.49 -3.95
C ILE A 381 -5.65 -6.50 -3.14
N ALA A 382 -6.84 -6.17 -3.66
CA ALA A 382 -7.82 -5.37 -2.93
C ALA A 382 -8.35 -6.14 -1.70
N PRO A 383 -8.77 -5.44 -0.63
CA PRO A 383 -8.93 -3.99 -0.53
C PRO A 383 -7.80 -3.25 0.20
N LEU A 384 -6.77 -3.96 0.70
CA LEU A 384 -5.75 -3.36 1.57
C LEU A 384 -4.86 -2.38 0.82
N PHE A 385 -4.15 -2.84 -0.22
CA PHE A 385 -3.10 -2.06 -0.88
C PHE A 385 -3.54 -1.45 -2.22
N GLY A 386 -4.79 -1.69 -2.63
CA GLY A 386 -5.35 -1.19 -3.87
C GLY A 386 -6.86 -0.93 -3.79
N GLY A 387 -7.31 0.13 -4.47
CA GLY A 387 -8.70 0.41 -4.81
C GLY A 387 -9.56 1.09 -3.74
N TYR A 388 -9.44 0.70 -2.48
CA TYR A 388 -10.45 1.04 -1.47
C TYR A 388 -10.00 2.13 -0.50
N LEU A 389 -8.77 2.05 0.02
CA LEU A 389 -8.27 3.01 1.01
C LEU A 389 -7.81 4.32 0.35
N ARG A 390 -8.38 5.43 0.84
CA ARG A 390 -8.02 6.80 0.47
C ARG A 390 -7.20 7.46 1.55
N THR A 391 -6.54 8.56 1.20
CA THR A 391 -5.90 9.43 2.21
C THR A 391 -6.81 10.59 2.63
N THR A 392 -8.07 10.58 2.20
CA THR A 392 -9.05 11.64 2.47
C THR A 392 -9.35 11.76 3.95
N MET A 393 -9.16 12.94 4.54
CA MET A 393 -9.68 13.25 5.88
C MET A 393 -10.23 14.67 5.97
N VAL A 394 -11.54 14.77 6.04
CA VAL A 394 -12.27 16.03 6.09
C VAL A 394 -12.73 16.31 7.51
N ALA A 395 -12.48 17.54 7.97
CA ALA A 395 -12.91 17.96 9.29
C ALA A 395 -14.45 18.00 9.36
N GLY A 396 -15.03 17.32 10.36
CA GLY A 396 -16.49 17.29 10.58
C GLY A 396 -17.26 16.35 9.65
N ASP A 397 -16.59 15.61 8.77
CA ASP A 397 -17.22 14.70 7.82
C ASP A 397 -16.51 13.34 7.84
N THR A 398 -16.83 12.55 8.86
CA THR A 398 -16.28 11.19 9.03
C THR A 398 -16.80 10.21 7.99
N ALA A 399 -18.02 10.43 7.46
CA ALA A 399 -18.63 9.57 6.45
C ALA A 399 -17.84 9.56 5.12
N ASN A 400 -17.18 10.67 4.78
CA ASN A 400 -16.32 10.75 3.60
C ASN A 400 -14.82 10.70 3.93
N SER A 401 -14.45 10.36 5.18
CA SER A 401 -13.06 10.30 5.62
C SER A 401 -12.59 8.87 5.80
N THR A 402 -11.33 8.62 5.44
CA THR A 402 -10.58 7.42 5.79
C THR A 402 -9.67 7.73 6.98
N TYR A 403 -9.95 7.10 8.11
CA TYR A 403 -9.26 7.36 9.38
C TYR A 403 -9.13 6.10 10.23
N ALA A 404 -8.18 6.12 11.15
CA ALA A 404 -7.87 5.00 12.02
C ALA A 404 -8.26 5.26 13.48
N GLU A 405 -8.71 4.21 14.14
CA GLU A 405 -8.97 4.11 15.57
C GLU A 405 -8.22 2.92 16.16
N VAL A 406 -8.06 2.91 17.48
CA VAL A 406 -7.37 1.84 18.21
C VAL A 406 -8.20 1.34 19.38
N SER A 407 -8.01 0.07 19.70
CA SER A 407 -8.54 -0.59 20.89
C SER A 407 -7.39 -1.08 21.77
N THR A 408 -7.60 -1.10 23.08
CA THR A 408 -6.68 -1.70 24.07
C THR A 408 -7.29 -2.88 24.83
N ASP A 409 -8.50 -3.31 24.47
CA ASP A 409 -9.29 -4.32 25.18
C ASP A 409 -9.96 -5.32 24.24
N PHE A 410 -9.26 -5.69 23.16
CA PHE A 410 -9.68 -6.69 22.18
C PHE A 410 -10.95 -6.34 21.40
N GLY A 411 -11.09 -5.06 21.04
CA GLY A 411 -12.16 -4.55 20.19
C GLY A 411 -13.45 -4.23 20.94
N VAL A 412 -13.44 -4.28 22.27
CA VAL A 412 -14.60 -3.96 23.12
C VAL A 412 -14.83 -2.46 23.16
N THR A 413 -13.77 -1.66 23.32
CA THR A 413 -13.82 -0.20 23.26
C THR A 413 -12.91 0.36 22.17
N TRP A 414 -13.41 1.39 21.48
CA TRP A 414 -12.71 2.05 20.39
C TRP A 414 -12.40 3.49 20.77
N ASN A 415 -11.15 3.88 20.55
CA ASN A 415 -10.65 5.21 20.86
C ASN A 415 -10.08 5.83 19.58
N ALA A 416 -10.22 7.15 19.46
CA ALA A 416 -9.48 7.90 18.45
C ALA A 416 -7.99 7.60 18.58
N MET A 417 -7.29 7.56 17.44
CA MET A 417 -5.84 7.37 17.40
C MET A 417 -5.16 8.39 18.34
N PRO A 418 -4.33 7.97 19.31
CA PRO A 418 -3.66 8.89 20.21
C PRO A 418 -2.56 9.66 19.48
N SER A 419 -2.29 10.88 19.95
CA SER A 419 -1.20 11.67 19.41
C SER A 419 0.16 11.19 19.94
N ILE A 420 1.00 10.68 19.05
CA ILE A 420 2.35 10.18 19.35
C ILE A 420 3.29 10.69 18.26
N SER A 421 4.34 11.42 18.67
CA SER A 421 5.40 11.90 17.78
C SER A 421 6.73 11.25 18.16
N GLY A 422 7.66 11.22 17.22
CA GLY A 422 8.95 10.56 17.34
C GLY A 422 8.89 9.05 17.25
N THR A 423 10.03 8.44 17.58
CA THR A 423 10.17 6.99 17.66
C THR A 423 9.82 6.52 19.07
N THR A 424 8.89 5.58 19.17
CA THR A 424 8.55 4.89 20.43
C THR A 424 8.68 3.39 20.22
N GLU A 425 9.17 2.66 21.22
CA GLU A 425 9.44 1.22 21.14
C GLU A 425 8.91 0.51 22.40
N LEU A 426 8.85 -0.81 22.35
CA LEU A 426 8.54 -1.63 23.54
C LEU A 426 9.61 -1.45 24.63
N PRO A 427 9.24 -1.59 25.92
CA PRO A 427 7.87 -1.81 26.43
C PRO A 427 7.10 -0.51 26.69
N THR A 428 7.73 0.66 26.53
CA THR A 428 7.21 1.95 27.01
C THR A 428 6.28 2.67 26.04
N SER A 429 6.24 2.22 24.79
CA SER A 429 5.39 2.80 23.76
C SER A 429 3.90 2.79 24.15
N PRO A 430 3.16 3.89 23.92
CA PRO A 430 1.70 3.88 24.07
C PRO A 430 1.00 2.87 23.13
N ALA A 431 1.64 2.53 22.01
CA ALA A 431 1.15 1.52 21.06
C ALA A 431 1.40 0.07 21.53
N ALA A 432 2.18 -0.13 22.61
CA ALA A 432 2.51 -1.45 23.12
C ALA A 432 1.27 -2.30 23.45
N ASN A 433 0.21 -1.65 23.93
CA ASN A 433 -1.04 -2.28 24.40
C ASN A 433 -2.18 -2.22 23.38
N TRP A 434 -1.94 -1.73 22.16
CA TRP A 434 -2.98 -1.74 21.13
C TRP A 434 -3.29 -3.18 20.75
N THR A 435 -4.53 -3.61 21.01
CA THR A 435 -5.01 -4.95 20.68
C THR A 435 -5.58 -4.98 19.27
N ASN A 436 -6.25 -3.92 18.82
CA ASN A 436 -6.84 -3.84 17.50
C ASN A 436 -6.64 -2.44 16.92
N ILE A 437 -6.59 -2.38 15.59
CA ILE A 437 -6.63 -1.13 14.81
C ILE A 437 -7.80 -1.25 13.85
N ARG A 438 -8.59 -0.19 13.73
CA ARG A 438 -9.69 -0.11 12.77
C ARG A 438 -9.40 1.01 11.80
N VAL A 439 -9.50 0.74 10.51
CA VAL A 439 -9.39 1.73 9.44
C VAL A 439 -10.75 1.87 8.77
N HIS A 440 -11.43 2.98 9.02
CA HIS A 440 -12.70 3.33 8.40
C HIS A 440 -12.49 3.74 6.94
N ILE A 441 -13.44 3.39 6.07
CA ILE A 441 -13.39 3.71 4.65
C ILE A 441 -14.44 4.77 4.34
N GLY A 442 -13.97 5.95 3.89
CA GLY A 442 -14.85 7.04 3.47
C GLY A 442 -15.56 6.74 2.14
N GLY A 443 -16.77 7.28 2.00
CA GLY A 443 -17.71 7.03 0.91
C GLY A 443 -17.33 7.49 -0.50
#